data_AF-A0A817N7W4-F1
#
_entry.id   AF-A0A817N7W4-F1
#
_cell.length_a   1.000
_cell.length_b   1.000
_cell.length_c   1.000
_cell.angle_alpha   90.00
_cell.angle_beta   90.00
_cell.angle_gamma   90.00
#
_symmetry.space_group_name_H-M   'P 1'
#
loop_
_entity.id
_entity.type
_entity.pdbx_description
1 polymer ?
#
loop_
_entity_poly.entity_id
_entity_poly.type
_entity_poly.pdbx_seq_one_letter_code
_entity_poly.pdbx_strand_id
1 'polypeptide(L)'
;CPEPSSLITFDDITNVTNTSGVPVPNGYGGLNWENVLVLNGLNDSNPGTGYKTGVVSPPYLAFDGFGSPMAITRAATDTFTINSFYSCAAWYDNITLEITGTRTGTTLYTKAVSLFTQSRTFIELNWSDIDTINLNSVCDWCCDAKHFTMDNLCVTF
;
A
#
# COMPACT_ATOMS: atom_id res chain seq x y z
N CYS A 1 10.40 10.00 7.05
CA CYS A 1 11.01 10.08 5.71
C CYS A 1 12.14 11.08 5.73
N PRO A 2 13.33 10.78 5.17
CA PRO A 2 14.37 11.79 5.01
C PRO A 2 13.99 12.79 3.91
N GLU A 3 14.16 14.08 4.15
CA GLU A 3 14.01 15.12 3.11
C GLU A 3 14.98 14.87 1.95
N PRO A 4 14.59 15.07 0.68
CA PRO A 4 13.37 15.74 0.17
C PRO A 4 12.17 14.80 -0.08
N SER A 5 12.02 13.71 0.68
CA SER A 5 10.94 12.74 0.46
C SER A 5 9.60 13.20 1.06
N SER A 6 8.51 12.96 0.35
CA SER A 6 7.14 13.13 0.83
C SER A 6 6.66 11.90 1.62
N LEU A 7 5.96 12.16 2.73
CA LEU A 7 5.29 11.13 3.53
C LEU A 7 3.78 11.16 3.25
N ILE A 8 3.22 10.03 2.86
CA ILE A 8 1.80 9.84 2.56
C ILE A 8 1.21 8.93 3.65
N THR A 9 0.32 9.48 4.46
CA THR A 9 -0.30 8.79 5.61
C THR A 9 -1.77 8.44 5.40
N PHE A 10 -2.42 8.96 4.34
CA PHE A 10 -3.85 8.79 4.06
C PHE A 10 -4.81 9.46 5.07
N ASP A 11 -4.30 10.03 6.17
CA ASP A 11 -5.10 10.59 7.26
C ASP A 11 -5.86 11.88 6.91
N ASP A 12 -5.42 12.58 5.86
CA ASP A 12 -6.05 13.79 5.34
C ASP A 12 -7.17 13.50 4.33
N ILE A 13 -7.42 12.23 3.98
CA ILE A 13 -8.56 11.85 3.16
C ILE A 13 -9.85 11.97 3.99
N THR A 14 -10.66 12.95 3.60
CA THR A 14 -11.98 13.18 4.20
C THR A 14 -13.03 12.17 3.68
N ASN A 15 -14.10 11.94 4.46
CA ASN A 15 -15.24 11.06 4.11
C ASN A 15 -14.96 9.56 4.07
N VAL A 16 -13.97 9.07 4.83
CA VAL A 16 -13.80 7.64 5.11
C VAL A 16 -14.88 7.19 6.11
N THR A 17 -16.11 6.96 5.62
CA THR A 17 -17.29 6.78 6.47
C THR A 17 -17.77 5.33 6.62
N ASN A 18 -17.17 4.36 5.93
CA ASN A 18 -17.63 2.97 5.94
C ASN A 18 -16.48 1.97 6.17
N THR A 19 -16.84 0.73 6.46
CA THR A 19 -15.91 -0.39 6.65
C THR A 19 -15.37 -0.94 5.33
N SER A 20 -15.98 -0.59 4.19
CA SER A 20 -15.58 -1.00 2.85
C SER A 20 -14.46 -0.15 2.25
N GLY A 21 -14.10 0.95 2.90
CA GLY A 21 -13.14 1.92 2.41
C GLY A 21 -13.66 2.82 1.29
N VAL A 22 -12.87 3.85 0.99
CA VAL A 22 -13.11 4.79 -0.11
C VAL A 22 -11.90 4.79 -1.05
N PRO A 23 -12.09 4.89 -2.38
CA PRO A 23 -10.96 4.96 -3.31
C PRO A 23 -10.05 6.15 -3.04
N VAL A 24 -8.74 5.93 -3.12
CA VAL A 24 -7.76 7.03 -3.11
C VAL A 24 -7.90 7.82 -4.42
N PRO A 25 -8.10 9.14 -4.37
CA PRO A 25 -8.27 9.93 -5.58
C PRO A 25 -6.94 10.08 -6.34
N ASN A 26 -7.01 10.01 -7.67
CA ASN A 26 -5.86 10.32 -8.52
C ASN A 26 -5.36 11.76 -8.29
N GLY A 27 -4.04 11.92 -8.27
CA GLY A 27 -3.35 13.16 -7.89
C GLY A 27 -3.05 13.27 -6.39
N TYR A 28 -3.63 12.41 -5.54
CA TYR A 28 -3.31 12.38 -4.12
C TYR A 28 -1.83 12.07 -3.89
N GLY A 29 -1.14 12.89 -3.10
CA GLY A 29 0.31 12.77 -2.87
C GLY A 29 1.16 12.92 -4.13
N GLY A 30 0.64 13.49 -5.22
CA GLY A 30 1.34 13.60 -6.50
C GLY A 30 1.36 12.32 -7.33
N LEU A 31 0.55 11.32 -6.96
CA LEU A 31 0.51 9.99 -7.58
C LEU A 31 -0.91 9.65 -8.05
N ASN A 32 -1.01 8.68 -8.95
CA ASN A 32 -2.27 8.04 -9.33
C ASN A 32 -2.36 6.65 -8.69
N TRP A 33 -3.58 6.23 -8.42
CA TRP A 33 -3.87 5.07 -7.57
C TRP A 33 -4.89 4.18 -8.25
N GLU A 34 -4.55 2.91 -8.43
CA GLU A 34 -5.41 1.91 -9.01
C GLU A 34 -5.60 0.77 -8.02
N ASN A 35 -6.86 0.38 -7.78
CA ASN A 35 -7.25 -0.61 -6.78
C ASN A 35 -6.71 -0.31 -5.38
N VAL A 36 -6.68 0.97 -5.00
CA VAL A 36 -6.28 1.42 -3.66
C VAL A 36 -7.47 2.04 -2.96
N LEU A 37 -7.84 1.44 -1.84
CA LEU A 37 -8.89 1.92 -0.97
C LEU A 37 -8.28 2.38 0.35
N VAL A 38 -8.92 3.33 1.01
CA VAL A 38 -8.54 3.80 2.34
C VAL A 38 -9.69 3.57 3.31
N LEU A 39 -9.38 3.06 4.50
CA LEU A 39 -10.36 2.82 5.55
C LEU A 39 -9.84 3.23 6.93
N ASN A 40 -10.75 3.34 7.90
CA ASN A 40 -10.40 3.49 9.31
C ASN A 40 -9.97 2.15 9.90
N GLY A 41 -8.66 1.94 10.02
CA GLY A 41 -8.10 0.71 10.59
C GLY A 41 -8.37 0.55 12.09
N LEU A 42 -8.74 1.65 12.77
CA LEU A 42 -9.08 1.66 14.19
C LEU A 42 -10.58 1.45 14.47
N ASN A 43 -11.41 1.25 13.43
CA ASN A 43 -12.82 0.93 13.62
C ASN A 43 -12.99 -0.44 14.32
N ASP A 44 -13.89 -0.51 15.29
CA ASP A 44 -14.25 -1.72 16.04
C ASP A 44 -14.83 -2.85 15.19
N SER A 45 -15.15 -2.60 13.93
CA SER A 45 -15.65 -3.60 12.99
C SER A 45 -14.60 -4.61 12.53
N ASN A 46 -13.30 -4.32 12.72
CA ASN A 46 -12.20 -5.17 12.29
C ASN A 46 -11.27 -5.61 13.46
N PRO A 47 -11.83 -6.11 14.59
CA PRO A 47 -11.03 -6.39 15.78
C PRO A 47 -10.08 -7.57 15.53
N GLY A 48 -8.82 -7.42 15.92
CA GLY A 48 -7.81 -8.49 15.81
C GLY A 48 -7.30 -8.77 14.40
N THR A 49 -7.74 -7.98 13.40
CA THR A 49 -7.27 -8.08 12.01
C THR A 49 -6.01 -7.25 11.80
N GLY A 50 -5.30 -7.52 10.70
CA GLY A 50 -4.17 -6.69 10.30
C GLY A 50 -4.55 -5.30 9.80
N TYR A 51 -5.83 -5.00 9.60
CA TYR A 51 -6.27 -3.61 9.39
C TYR A 51 -6.01 -2.74 10.62
N LYS A 52 -6.17 -3.31 11.82
CA LYS A 52 -5.85 -2.56 13.04
C LYS A 52 -4.34 -2.51 13.29
N THR A 53 -3.66 -3.63 13.08
CA THR A 53 -2.21 -3.73 13.25
C THR A 53 -1.46 -2.85 12.26
N GLY A 54 -1.96 -2.73 11.03
CA GLY A 54 -1.34 -1.99 9.92
C GLY A 54 -1.34 -0.46 10.08
N VAL A 55 -2.18 0.10 10.96
CA VAL A 55 -2.18 1.55 11.23
C VAL A 55 -0.84 1.93 11.89
N VAL A 56 -0.10 2.84 11.27
CA VAL A 56 1.13 3.42 11.79
C VAL A 56 0.88 4.87 12.19
N SER A 57 0.25 5.63 11.29
CA SER A 57 -0.28 6.96 11.52
C SER A 57 -1.80 6.87 11.56
N PRO A 58 -2.44 7.27 12.67
CA PRO A 58 -3.89 7.14 12.80
C PRO A 58 -4.64 8.34 12.17
N PRO A 59 -5.89 8.12 11.72
CA PRO A 59 -6.67 6.88 11.87
C PRO A 59 -6.71 5.98 10.64
N TYR A 60 -6.22 6.43 9.49
CA TYR A 60 -6.49 5.81 8.21
C TYR A 60 -5.27 5.04 7.69
N LEU A 61 -5.55 4.02 6.88
CA LEU A 61 -4.53 3.32 6.09
C LEU A 61 -5.09 3.02 4.71
N ALA A 62 -4.20 2.77 3.75
CA ALA A 62 -4.55 2.22 2.46
C ALA A 62 -4.53 0.69 2.47
N PHE A 63 -5.29 0.06 1.58
CA PHE A 63 -5.26 -1.37 1.34
C PHE A 63 -5.59 -1.65 -0.12
N ASP A 64 -5.23 -2.85 -0.58
CA ASP A 64 -5.56 -3.33 -1.91
C ASP A 64 -7.08 -3.54 -2.07
N GLY A 65 -7.60 -3.33 -3.28
CA GLY A 65 -9.02 -3.44 -3.62
C GLY A 65 -9.58 -4.86 -3.49
N PHE A 66 -9.65 -5.36 -2.25
CA PHE A 66 -10.13 -6.68 -1.87
C PHE A 66 -9.38 -7.84 -2.54
N GLY A 67 -8.03 -7.85 -2.46
CA GLY A 67 -7.21 -8.90 -3.07
C GLY A 67 -6.83 -8.65 -4.53
N SER A 68 -7.27 -7.53 -5.11
CA SER A 68 -6.91 -7.12 -6.47
C SER A 68 -5.52 -6.46 -6.48
N PRO A 69 -4.69 -6.69 -7.52
CA PRO A 69 -3.40 -6.01 -7.64
C PRO A 69 -3.56 -4.49 -7.58
N MET A 70 -2.75 -3.86 -6.73
CA MET A 70 -2.65 -2.42 -6.57
C MET A 70 -1.57 -1.88 -7.52
N ALA A 71 -1.85 -0.74 -8.17
CA ALA A 71 -0.83 0.01 -8.89
C ALA A 71 -0.78 1.46 -8.41
N ILE A 72 0.44 1.97 -8.26
CA ILE A 72 0.71 3.37 -7.96
C ILE A 72 1.59 3.90 -9.08
N THR A 73 1.14 4.95 -9.76
CA THR A 73 1.81 5.47 -10.94
C THR A 73 2.05 6.97 -10.86
N ARG A 74 3.10 7.43 -11.52
CA ARG A 74 3.29 8.85 -11.86
C ARG A 74 2.84 9.08 -13.30
N ALA A 75 2.55 10.32 -13.68
CA ALA A 75 2.23 10.64 -15.07
C ALA A 75 3.35 10.15 -16.00
N ALA A 76 3.01 9.62 -17.18
CA ALA A 76 3.87 8.75 -18.00
C ALA A 76 5.25 9.30 -18.41
N THR A 77 5.51 10.60 -18.27
CA THR A 77 6.83 11.20 -18.56
C THR A 77 7.71 11.39 -17.33
N ASP A 78 7.16 11.24 -16.13
CA ASP A 78 7.86 11.48 -14.89
C ASP A 78 8.18 10.17 -14.18
N THR A 79 9.27 10.15 -13.40
CA THR A 79 9.65 9.01 -12.56
C THR A 79 9.63 9.39 -11.10
N PHE A 80 9.58 8.44 -10.19
CA PHE A 80 9.73 8.70 -8.76
C PHE A 80 10.65 7.65 -8.15
N THR A 81 11.06 7.92 -6.91
CA THR A 81 11.70 6.93 -6.05
C THR A 81 10.70 6.47 -5.01
N ILE A 82 10.44 5.16 -4.93
CA ILE A 82 9.78 4.59 -3.77
C ILE A 82 10.83 4.23 -2.72
N ASN A 83 10.78 4.91 -1.58
CA ASN A 83 11.75 4.72 -0.51
C ASN A 83 11.32 3.56 0.39
N SER A 84 10.14 3.66 0.99
CA SER A 84 9.64 2.67 1.94
C SER A 84 8.14 2.80 2.20
N PHE A 85 7.55 1.79 2.83
CA PHE A 85 6.22 1.88 3.46
C PHE A 85 6.10 0.80 4.55
N TYR A 86 5.06 0.91 5.39
CA TYR A 86 4.68 -0.16 6.29
C TYR A 86 3.54 -0.98 5.70
N SER A 87 3.56 -2.29 5.94
CA SER A 87 2.52 -3.20 5.49
C SER A 87 2.23 -4.30 6.50
N CYS A 88 1.01 -4.80 6.49
CA CYS A 88 0.52 -5.88 7.33
C CYS A 88 -0.52 -6.68 6.54
N ALA A 89 -0.57 -8.00 6.73
CA ALA A 89 -1.59 -8.84 6.08
C ALA A 89 -2.92 -8.64 6.79
N ALA A 90 -4.04 -8.47 6.09
CA ALA A 90 -5.28 -8.11 6.78
C ALA A 90 -5.95 -9.31 7.50
N TRP A 91 -6.01 -10.46 6.83
CA TRP A 91 -6.82 -11.60 7.29
C TRP A 91 -6.03 -12.86 7.60
N TYR A 92 -4.93 -13.08 6.88
CA TYR A 92 -4.18 -14.33 6.91
C TYR A 92 -2.70 -14.07 7.16
N ASP A 93 -2.12 -14.90 8.03
CA ASP A 93 -0.68 -14.89 8.24
C ASP A 93 0.05 -15.54 7.06
N ASN A 94 1.29 -15.11 6.86
CA ASN A 94 2.19 -15.66 5.87
C ASN A 94 1.67 -15.60 4.43
N ILE A 95 0.99 -14.50 4.07
CA ILE A 95 0.75 -14.16 2.66
C ILE A 95 2.02 -13.51 2.07
N THR A 96 2.24 -13.69 0.77
CA THR A 96 3.39 -13.09 0.08
C THR A 96 2.94 -11.83 -0.63
N LEU A 97 3.55 -10.69 -0.32
CA LEU A 97 3.43 -9.46 -1.10
C LEU A 97 4.53 -9.44 -2.16
N GLU A 98 4.12 -9.52 -3.42
CA GLU A 98 4.97 -9.34 -4.59
C GLU A 98 4.94 -7.88 -5.03
N ILE A 99 6.12 -7.28 -5.18
CA ILE A 99 6.30 -5.87 -5.48
C ILE A 99 7.14 -5.77 -6.74
N THR A 100 6.65 -5.04 -7.74
CA THR A 100 7.34 -4.85 -9.02
C THR A 100 7.40 -3.37 -9.38
N GLY A 101 8.60 -2.83 -9.56
CA GLY A 101 8.84 -1.47 -10.06
C GLY A 101 9.15 -1.50 -11.56
N THR A 102 8.45 -0.68 -12.35
CA THR A 102 8.64 -0.61 -13.80
C THR A 102 8.86 0.82 -14.29
N ARG A 103 9.48 0.92 -15.47
CA ARG A 103 9.59 2.16 -16.25
C ARG A 103 9.10 1.89 -17.65
N THR A 104 8.07 2.59 -18.08
CA THR A 104 7.46 2.48 -19.42
C THR A 104 7.12 1.03 -19.78
N GLY A 105 6.60 0.28 -18.80
CA GLY A 105 6.27 -1.15 -18.93
C GLY A 105 7.46 -2.12 -18.82
N THR A 106 8.70 -1.64 -18.71
CA THR A 106 9.88 -2.50 -18.48
C THR A 106 10.12 -2.68 -16.98
N THR A 107 10.16 -3.92 -16.51
CA THR A 107 10.50 -4.22 -15.11
C THR A 107 11.95 -3.87 -14.80
N LEU A 108 12.15 -3.03 -13.79
CA LEU A 108 13.46 -2.65 -13.27
C LEU A 108 13.77 -3.36 -11.95
N TYR A 109 12.75 -3.56 -11.10
CA TYR A 109 12.92 -4.09 -9.76
C TYR A 109 11.81 -5.07 -9.39
N THR A 110 12.15 -6.07 -8.58
CA THR A 110 11.21 -6.98 -7.96
C THR A 110 11.61 -7.28 -6.51
N LYS A 111 10.61 -7.54 -5.66
CA LYS A 111 10.79 -7.99 -4.27
C LYS A 111 9.59 -8.81 -3.85
N ALA A 112 9.81 -9.84 -3.04
CA ALA A 112 8.75 -10.58 -2.36
C ALA A 112 8.95 -10.46 -0.84
N VAL A 113 7.86 -10.24 -0.10
CA VAL A 113 7.89 -10.07 1.35
C VAL A 113 6.74 -10.85 1.99
N SER A 114 7.03 -11.66 3.01
CA SER A 114 5.98 -12.30 3.80
C SER A 114 5.36 -11.32 4.79
N LEU A 115 4.03 -11.29 4.84
CA LEU A 115 3.25 -10.46 5.74
C LEU A 115 2.45 -11.30 6.74
N PHE A 116 2.20 -10.73 7.90
CA PHE A 116 1.44 -11.35 8.99
C PHE A 116 0.42 -10.36 9.53
N THR A 117 -0.62 -10.86 10.21
CA THR A 117 -1.74 -10.07 10.75
C THR A 117 -1.42 -9.34 12.04
N GLN A 118 -0.46 -9.86 12.82
CA GLN A 118 -0.09 -9.32 14.13
C GLN A 118 1.27 -8.61 14.15
N SER A 119 1.92 -8.47 13.00
CA SER A 119 3.16 -7.70 12.89
C SER A 119 3.11 -6.76 11.69
N ARG A 120 3.58 -5.53 11.94
CA ARG A 120 3.86 -4.57 10.88
C ARG A 120 5.24 -4.87 10.30
N THR A 121 5.30 -5.00 8.99
CA THR A 121 6.54 -5.14 8.25
C THR A 121 6.92 -3.79 7.68
N PHE A 122 8.10 -3.28 8.07
CA PHE A 122 8.72 -2.15 7.39
C PHE A 122 9.37 -2.64 6.10
N ILE A 123 8.94 -2.12 4.96
CA ILE A 123 9.45 -2.50 3.64
C ILE A 123 10.27 -1.35 3.09
N GLU A 124 11.58 -1.50 3.14
CA GLU A 124 12.52 -0.60 2.48
C GLU A 124 12.81 -1.07 1.04
N LEU A 125 12.75 -0.15 0.07
CA LEU A 125 12.97 -0.41 -1.35
C LEU A 125 14.08 0.47 -1.91
N ASN A 126 13.97 1.80 -1.74
CA ASN A 126 14.87 2.80 -2.34
C ASN A 126 15.02 2.62 -3.86
N TRP A 127 13.92 2.30 -4.55
CA TRP A 127 13.92 2.07 -5.99
C TRP A 127 13.61 3.36 -6.73
N SER A 128 14.62 3.87 -7.43
CA SER A 128 14.54 5.10 -8.23
C SER A 128 14.16 4.81 -9.68
N ASP A 129 13.79 5.86 -10.42
CA ASP A 129 13.64 5.83 -11.88
C ASP A 129 12.51 4.89 -12.38
N ILE A 130 11.50 4.66 -11.53
CA ILE A 130 10.27 3.97 -11.88
C ILE A 130 9.16 4.98 -12.18
N ASP A 131 8.23 4.65 -13.07
CA ASP A 131 6.98 5.39 -13.26
C ASP A 131 5.77 4.66 -12.67
N THR A 132 5.95 3.38 -12.31
CA THR A 132 4.91 2.51 -11.80
C THR A 132 5.47 1.56 -10.76
N ILE A 133 4.72 1.36 -9.68
CA ILE A 133 4.89 0.22 -8.79
C ILE A 133 3.59 -0.59 -8.74
N ASN A 134 3.72 -1.89 -8.96
CA ASN A 134 2.64 -2.86 -8.82
C ASN A 134 2.86 -3.68 -7.56
N LEU A 135 1.79 -3.87 -6.80
CA LEU A 135 1.77 -4.65 -5.57
C LEU A 135 0.67 -5.71 -5.67
N ASN A 136 1.06 -6.97 -5.54
CA ASN A 136 0.16 -8.10 -5.65
C ASN A 136 0.36 -9.03 -4.47
N SER A 137 -0.72 -9.32 -3.74
CA SER A 137 -0.71 -10.32 -2.69
C SER A 137 -1.06 -11.69 -3.25
N VAL A 138 -0.22 -12.66 -2.91
CA VAL A 138 -0.36 -14.06 -3.31
C VAL A 138 -0.47 -14.91 -2.07
N CYS A 139 -1.45 -15.80 -2.08
CA CYS A 139 -1.53 -16.89 -1.13
C CYS A 139 -2.39 -18.02 -1.72
N ASP A 140 -1.81 -19.22 -1.76
CA ASP A 140 -2.35 -20.35 -2.52
C ASP A 140 -3.62 -20.97 -1.92
N TRP A 141 -3.90 -20.64 -0.66
CA TRP A 141 -4.95 -21.27 0.16
C TRP A 141 -6.01 -20.29 0.64
N CYS A 142 -5.84 -18.99 0.40
CA CYS A 142 -6.83 -17.97 0.70
C CYS A 142 -7.49 -17.54 -0.60
N CYS A 143 -8.80 -17.74 -0.71
CA CYS A 143 -9.57 -17.39 -1.89
C CYS A 143 -9.54 -15.88 -2.16
N ASP A 144 -10.30 -15.12 -1.36
CA ASP A 144 -10.64 -13.72 -1.67
C ASP A 144 -10.15 -12.73 -0.60
N ALA A 145 -9.56 -13.22 0.49
CA ALA A 145 -9.14 -12.40 1.65
C ALA A 145 -7.62 -12.22 1.74
N LYS A 146 -6.91 -12.23 0.61
CA LYS A 146 -5.46 -12.00 0.52
C LYS A 146 -5.07 -10.53 0.66
N HIS A 147 -5.76 -9.75 1.48
CA HIS A 147 -5.53 -8.30 1.51
C HIS A 147 -4.24 -7.96 2.25
N PHE A 148 -3.63 -6.84 1.86
CA PHE A 148 -2.54 -6.22 2.57
C PHE A 148 -2.83 -4.73 2.78
N THR A 149 -2.25 -4.18 3.84
CA THR A 149 -2.35 -2.76 4.18
C THR A 149 -1.10 -2.02 3.75
N MET A 150 -1.22 -0.71 3.57
CA MET A 150 -0.12 0.22 3.32
C MET A 150 -0.36 1.48 4.14
N ASP A 151 0.67 1.92 4.86
CA ASP A 151 0.65 3.18 5.58
C ASP A 151 2.06 3.79 5.65
N ASN A 152 2.14 5.10 5.85
CA ASN A 152 3.38 5.88 5.87
C ASN A 152 4.26 5.61 4.63
N LEU A 153 3.65 5.71 3.45
CA LEU A 153 4.35 5.58 2.18
C LEU A 153 5.30 6.77 1.99
N CYS A 154 6.56 6.45 1.74
CA CYS A 154 7.66 7.37 1.63
C CYS A 154 8.16 7.41 0.18
N VAL A 155 8.07 8.56 -0.48
CA VAL A 155 8.42 8.72 -1.90
C VAL A 155 9.23 10.00 -2.15
N THR A 156 10.09 9.98 -3.18
CA THR A 156 10.86 11.15 -3.63
C THR A 156 10.56 11.41 -5.11
N PHE A 157 10.40 12.67 -5.49
CA PHE A 157 10.02 13.10 -6.83
C PHE A 157 11.13 13.80 -7.60
#